data_AF-A0A9X4H0Q0-F1
#
_entry.id   AF-A0A9X4H0Q0-F1
#
_cell.length_a   1.000
_cell.length_b   1.000
_cell.length_c   1.000
_cell.angle_alpha   90.00
_cell.angle_beta   90.00
_cell.angle_gamma   90.00
#
_symmetry.space_group_name_H-M   'P 1'
#
loop_
_entity.id
_entity.type
_entity.pdbx_description
1 polymer ?
#
loop_
_entity_poly.entity_id
_entity_poly.type
_entity_poly.pdbx_seq_one_letter_code
_entity_poly.pdbx_strand_id
1 'polypeptide(L)'
;MKLFVLIYNGFIWGLLAAIIAINSLWLDMRISVGLIIPLVILISIIAGLLTRKQVIIKRSFTLANFILCFILAFLVLGSKRLTVVPASIIRESIKMTKIRFSVIDLILIISLALGLILIWIWRPTSKN
;
A
#
# COMPACT_ATOMS: atom_id res chain seq x y z
N MET A 1 -15.40 2.02 -8.43
CA MET A 1 -14.31 2.99 -8.17
C MET A 1 -14.11 3.30 -6.70
N LYS A 2 -15.16 3.49 -5.88
CA LYS A 2 -14.99 3.61 -4.41
C LYS A 2 -14.19 2.45 -3.83
N LEU A 3 -14.56 1.21 -4.17
CA LEU A 3 -13.83 0.02 -3.74
C LEU A 3 -12.36 0.04 -4.17
N PHE A 4 -12.06 0.47 -5.40
CA PHE A 4 -10.67 0.59 -5.88
C PHE A 4 -9.87 1.63 -5.08
N VAL A 5 -10.46 2.80 -4.79
CA VAL A 5 -9.82 3.84 -3.97
C VAL A 5 -9.59 3.34 -2.54
N LEU A 6 -10.54 2.58 -1.98
CA LEU A 6 -10.41 1.94 -0.66
C LEU A 6 -9.30 0.88 -0.65
N ILE A 7 -9.25 0.01 -1.66
CA ILE A 7 -8.19 -0.99 -1.81
C ILE A 7 -6.83 -0.30 -1.96
N TYR A 8 -6.74 0.74 -2.80
CA TYR A 8 -5.51 1.47 -3.05
C TYR A 8 -4.98 2.17 -1.80
N ASN A 9 -5.84 2.90 -1.08
CA ASN A 9 -5.45 3.53 0.18
C ASN A 9 -5.10 2.48 1.25
N GLY A 10 -5.88 1.39 1.34
CA GLY A 10 -5.61 0.28 2.25
C GLY A 10 -4.28 -0.42 1.94
N PHE A 11 -3.92 -0.54 0.67
CA PHE A 11 -2.62 -1.08 0.25
C PHE A 11 -1.47 -0.19 0.69
N ILE A 12 -1.57 1.13 0.50
CA ILE A 12 -0.55 2.09 0.95
C ILE A 12 -0.36 2.02 2.46
N TRP A 13 -1.47 2.05 3.23
CA TRP A 13 -1.42 1.95 4.68
C TRP A 13 -0.92 0.58 5.16
N GLY A 14 -1.30 -0.48 4.49
CA GLY A 14 -0.83 -1.84 4.77
C GLY A 14 0.67 -1.98 4.54
N LEU A 15 1.19 -1.39 3.46
CA LEU A 15 2.62 -1.36 3.18
C LEU A 15 3.39 -0.58 4.25
N LEU A 16 2.88 0.60 4.66
CA LEU A 16 3.48 1.38 5.73
C LEU A 16 3.46 0.63 7.06
N ALA A 17 2.35 0.00 7.42
CA ALA A 17 2.23 -0.79 8.64
C ALA A 17 3.21 -1.98 8.64
N ALA A 18 3.36 -2.66 7.50
CA ALA A 18 4.33 -3.73 7.34
C ALA A 18 5.78 -3.21 7.47
N ILE A 19 6.09 -2.03 6.93
CA ILE A 19 7.39 -1.36 7.08
C ILE A 19 7.68 -0.99 8.54
N ILE A 20 6.68 -0.51 9.28
CA ILE A 20 6.86 -0.19 10.70
C ILE A 20 7.08 -1.48 11.49
N ALA A 21 6.30 -2.53 11.23
CA ALA A 21 6.42 -3.82 11.89
C ALA A 21 7.78 -4.47 11.63
N ILE A 22 8.29 -4.45 10.39
CA ILE A 22 9.59 -5.08 10.10
C ILE A 22 10.77 -4.41 10.80
N ASN A 23 10.63 -3.14 11.21
CA ASN A 23 11.67 -2.43 11.94
C ASN A 23 11.82 -2.93 13.39
N SER A 24 10.77 -3.54 13.95
CA SER A 24 10.77 -4.11 15.30
C SER A 24 10.90 -5.64 15.35
N LEU A 25 10.88 -6.32 14.20
CA LEU A 25 10.81 -7.78 14.10
C LEU A 25 12.07 -8.39 13.46
N TRP A 26 12.43 -9.59 13.92
CA TRP A 26 13.55 -10.37 13.39
C TRP A 26 13.25 -10.95 11.99
N LEU A 27 14.32 -11.29 11.26
CA LEU A 27 14.29 -11.71 9.84
C LEU A 27 13.34 -12.88 9.54
N ASP A 28 13.12 -13.80 10.47
CA ASP A 28 12.28 -14.99 10.26
C ASP A 28 10.77 -14.72 10.31
N MET A 29 10.34 -13.56 10.85
CA MET A 29 8.91 -13.19 10.93
C MET A 29 8.42 -12.40 9.69
N ARG A 30 9.26 -12.25 8.65
CA ARG A 30 8.96 -11.43 7.47
C ARG A 30 7.77 -11.92 6.66
N ILE A 31 7.54 -13.24 6.59
CA ILE A 31 6.34 -13.82 5.95
C ILE A 31 5.08 -13.29 6.63
N SER A 32 5.06 -13.34 7.97
CA SER A 32 3.93 -12.88 8.79
C SER A 32 3.71 -11.38 8.67
N VAL A 33 4.78 -10.60 8.49
CA VAL A 33 4.71 -9.15 8.29
C VAL A 33 4.00 -8.78 6.99
N GLY A 34 4.25 -9.48 5.88
CA GLY A 34 3.57 -9.13 4.64
C GLY A 34 2.08 -9.52 4.61
N LEU A 35 1.60 -10.36 5.53
CA LEU A 35 0.16 -10.58 5.75
C LEU A 35 -0.57 -9.36 6.33
N ILE A 36 0.18 -8.39 6.89
CA ILE A 36 -0.40 -7.11 7.35
C ILE A 36 -1.00 -6.35 6.16
N ILE A 37 -0.40 -6.45 4.96
CA ILE A 37 -0.87 -5.74 3.77
C ILE A 37 -2.32 -6.16 3.40
N PRO A 38 -2.62 -7.44 3.11
CA PRO A 38 -3.99 -7.86 2.81
C PRO A 38 -4.94 -7.67 4.00
N LEU A 39 -4.46 -7.78 5.25
CA LEU A 39 -5.27 -7.54 6.43
C LEU A 39 -5.77 -6.09 6.50
N VAL A 40 -4.89 -5.11 6.28
CA VAL A 40 -5.26 -3.69 6.30
C VAL A 40 -6.17 -3.34 5.12
N ILE A 41 -5.98 -3.96 3.95
CA ILE A 41 -6.92 -3.83 2.83
C ILE A 41 -8.31 -4.34 3.23
N LEU A 42 -8.37 -5.53 3.85
CA LEU A 42 -9.64 -6.12 4.28
C LEU A 42 -10.36 -5.23 5.30
N ILE A 43 -9.63 -4.73 6.30
CA ILE A 43 -10.17 -3.78 7.30
C ILE A 43 -10.70 -2.52 6.61
N SER A 44 -9.95 -1.98 5.63
CA SER A 44 -10.38 -0.80 4.88
C SER A 44 -11.68 -1.05 4.12
N ILE A 45 -11.82 -2.21 3.46
CA ILE A 45 -13.05 -2.60 2.75
C ILE A 45 -14.21 -2.75 3.74
N ILE A 46 -14.02 -3.46 4.84
CA ILE A 46 -15.03 -3.69 5.87
C ILE A 46 -15.50 -2.35 6.45
N ALA A 47 -14.57 -1.45 6.81
CA ALA A 47 -14.89 -0.12 7.29
C ALA A 47 -15.70 0.68 6.25
N GLY A 48 -15.33 0.59 4.97
CA GLY A 48 -16.06 1.20 3.87
C GLY A 48 -17.50 0.66 3.68
N LEU A 49 -17.73 -0.63 3.96
CA LEU A 49 -19.05 -1.27 3.88
C LEU A 49 -19.93 -0.95 5.12
N LEU A 50 -19.35 -0.95 6.31
CA LEU A 50 -20.06 -0.61 7.56
C LEU A 50 -20.52 0.84 7.59
N THR A 51 -19.73 1.73 6.97
CA THR A 51 -20.11 3.12 6.84
C THR A 51 -21.22 3.23 5.80
N ARG A 52 -22.49 3.04 6.21
CA ARG A 52 -23.69 3.14 5.34
C ARG A 52 -23.80 4.47 4.58
N LYS A 53 -23.04 5.50 5.00
CA LYS A 53 -22.86 6.74 4.25
C LYS A 53 -21.89 6.52 3.11
N GLN A 54 -22.26 6.96 1.91
CA GLN A 54 -21.36 6.99 0.75
C GLN A 54 -20.12 7.83 1.07
N VAL A 55 -19.04 7.22 1.59
CA VAL A 55 -17.78 7.92 1.85
C VAL A 55 -17.19 8.28 0.49
N ILE A 56 -17.35 9.54 0.09
CA ILE A 56 -16.75 10.07 -1.12
C ILE A 56 -15.31 10.44 -0.79
N ILE A 57 -14.40 9.49 -1.03
CA ILE A 57 -12.96 9.74 -0.89
C ILE A 57 -12.54 10.65 -2.06
N LYS A 58 -12.12 11.88 -1.74
CA LYS A 58 -11.60 12.82 -2.74
C LYS A 58 -10.25 12.32 -3.28
N ARG A 59 -9.98 12.59 -4.56
CA ARG A 59 -8.68 12.24 -5.18
C ARG A 59 -7.51 12.93 -4.49
N SER A 60 -7.70 14.19 -4.07
CA SER A 60 -6.71 14.95 -3.29
C SER A 60 -6.36 14.27 -1.97
N PHE A 61 -7.32 13.62 -1.30
CA PHE A 61 -7.06 12.84 -0.09
C PHE A 61 -6.16 11.63 -0.37
N THR A 62 -6.39 10.92 -1.49
CA THR A 62 -5.53 9.77 -1.87
C THR A 62 -4.11 10.21 -2.20
N LEU A 63 -3.95 11.34 -2.89
CA LEU A 63 -2.63 11.91 -3.17
C LEU A 63 -1.91 12.33 -1.88
N ALA A 64 -2.61 13.02 -0.97
CA ALA A 64 -2.06 13.40 0.33
C ALA A 64 -1.65 12.18 1.16
N ASN A 65 -2.49 11.13 1.18
CA ASN A 65 -2.17 9.86 1.85
C ASN A 65 -0.91 9.20 1.27
N PHE A 66 -0.79 9.16 -0.06
CA PHE A 66 0.38 8.59 -0.71
C PHE A 66 1.66 9.35 -0.31
N ILE A 67 1.65 10.68 -0.39
CA ILE A 67 2.79 11.53 -0.01
C ILE A 67 3.12 11.32 1.48
N LEU A 68 2.11 11.36 2.35
CA LEU A 68 2.30 11.17 3.79
C LEU A 68 2.92 9.81 4.10
N CYS A 69 2.38 8.73 3.54
CA CYS A 69 2.89 7.38 3.78
C CYS A 69 4.30 7.20 3.22
N PHE A 70 4.61 7.81 2.09
CA PHE A 70 5.96 7.81 1.54
C PHE A 70 6.96 8.52 2.46
N ILE A 71 6.61 9.71 2.97
CA ILE A 71 7.43 10.46 3.93
C ILE A 71 7.64 9.63 5.20
N LEU A 72 6.59 9.03 5.76
CA LEU A 72 6.69 8.20 6.95
C LEU A 72 7.57 6.95 6.71
N ALA A 73 7.39 6.25 5.59
CA ALA A 73 8.23 5.13 5.22
C ALA A 73 9.70 5.53 5.07
N PHE A 74 9.95 6.71 4.47
CA PHE A 74 11.29 7.28 4.35
C PHE A 74 11.91 7.60 5.71
N LEU A 75 11.14 8.18 6.64
CA LEU A 75 11.63 8.47 8.00
C LEU A 75 11.97 7.19 8.78
N VAL A 76 11.19 6.12 8.62
CA VAL A 76 11.40 4.85 9.34
C VAL A 76 12.60 4.08 8.77
N LEU A 77 12.74 4.00 7.45
CA LEU A 77 13.73 3.14 6.80
C LEU A 77 15.01 3.89 6.37
N GLY A 78 14.90 5.17 6.04
CA GLY A 78 15.93 5.92 5.33
C GLY A 78 16.09 5.49 3.87
N SER A 79 16.92 6.22 3.13
CA SER A 79 17.08 6.07 1.67
C SER A 79 17.56 4.68 1.23
N LYS A 80 18.53 4.11 1.94
CA LYS A 80 19.15 2.82 1.56
C LYS A 80 18.24 1.62 1.76
N ARG A 81 17.39 1.63 2.79
CA ARG A 81 16.53 0.49 3.12
C ARG A 81 15.19 0.55 2.38
N LEU A 82 14.74 1.74 1.96
CA LEU A 82 13.51 1.92 1.20
C LEU A 82 13.50 1.14 -0.13
N THR A 83 14.66 0.93 -0.75
CA THR A 83 14.82 0.22 -2.04
C THR A 83 14.95 -1.30 -1.91
N VAL A 84 14.83 -1.84 -0.70
CA VAL A 84 15.05 -3.28 -0.47
C VAL A 84 13.99 -3.85 0.46
N VAL A 85 13.61 -3.11 1.51
CA VAL A 85 12.69 -3.60 2.53
C VAL A 85 11.28 -3.88 1.98
N PRO A 86 10.63 -2.96 1.24
CA PRO A 86 9.31 -3.24 0.65
C PRO A 86 9.33 -4.45 -0.28
N ALA A 87 10.31 -4.54 -1.19
CA ALA A 87 10.49 -5.73 -2.03
C ALA A 87 10.74 -7.01 -1.21
N SER A 88 11.49 -6.94 -0.11
CA SER A 88 11.75 -8.10 0.74
C SER A 88 10.49 -8.63 1.41
N ILE A 89 9.60 -7.74 1.88
CA ILE A 89 8.31 -8.12 2.47
C ILE A 89 7.48 -8.87 1.43
N ILE A 90 7.34 -8.29 0.23
CA ILE A 90 6.54 -8.88 -0.84
C ILE A 90 7.12 -10.22 -1.28
N ARG A 91 8.43 -10.29 -1.53
CA ARG A 91 9.15 -11.49 -1.98
C ARG A 91 8.95 -12.67 -1.03
N GLU A 92 9.06 -12.40 0.26
CA GLU A 92 8.99 -13.40 1.30
C GLU A 92 7.55 -13.90 1.46
N SER A 93 6.55 -13.00 1.40
CA SER A 93 5.14 -13.38 1.44
C SER A 93 4.68 -14.23 0.26
N ILE A 94 5.22 -14.01 -0.94
CA ILE A 94 4.89 -14.84 -2.12
C ILE A 94 5.73 -16.12 -2.20
N LYS A 95 6.65 -16.35 -1.26
CA LYS A 95 7.60 -17.48 -1.23
C LYS A 95 8.42 -17.65 -2.52
N MET A 96 8.60 -16.59 -3.31
CA MET A 96 9.36 -16.62 -4.57
C MET A 96 10.79 -16.13 -4.34
N THR A 97 11.60 -16.99 -3.72
CA THR A 97 12.99 -16.70 -3.35
C THR A 97 13.95 -16.55 -4.54
N LYS A 98 13.52 -16.78 -5.79
CA LYS A 98 14.41 -16.63 -6.96
C LYS A 98 14.34 -15.25 -7.62
N ILE A 99 13.33 -14.45 -7.32
CA ILE A 99 13.12 -13.14 -7.96
C ILE A 99 14.08 -12.10 -7.36
N ARG A 100 14.74 -11.32 -8.22
CA ARG A 100 15.60 -10.20 -7.79
C ARG A 100 14.77 -9.09 -7.15
N PHE A 101 15.26 -8.50 -6.06
CA PHE A 101 14.58 -7.40 -5.37
C PHE A 101 14.24 -6.22 -6.30
N SER A 102 15.16 -5.85 -7.20
CA SER A 102 14.96 -4.77 -8.16
C SER A 102 13.75 -4.98 -9.08
N VAL A 103 13.40 -6.23 -9.41
CA VAL A 103 12.22 -6.53 -10.24
C VAL A 103 10.94 -6.31 -9.45
N ILE A 104 10.91 -6.75 -8.18
CA ILE A 104 9.75 -6.57 -7.30
C ILE A 104 9.53 -5.08 -7.00
N ASP A 105 10.60 -4.34 -6.72
CA ASP A 105 10.54 -2.89 -6.51
C ASP A 105 9.99 -2.17 -7.74
N LEU A 106 10.46 -2.53 -8.93
CA LEU A 106 9.95 -1.94 -10.18
C LEU A 106 8.46 -2.23 -10.37
N ILE A 107 8.03 -3.47 -10.13
CA ILE A 107 6.61 -3.84 -10.19
C ILE A 107 5.80 -3.05 -9.15
N LEU A 108 6.31 -2.89 -7.93
CA LEU A 108 5.66 -2.14 -6.87
C LEU A 108 5.50 -0.66 -7.24
N ILE A 109 6.55 -0.04 -7.78
CA ILE A 109 6.53 1.35 -8.23
C ILE A 109 5.52 1.52 -9.37
N ILE A 110 5.54 0.64 -10.37
CA ILE A 110 4.59 0.67 -11.49
C ILE A 110 3.15 0.50 -10.98
N SER A 111 2.91 -0.43 -10.07
CA SER A 111 1.61 -0.67 -9.45
C SER A 111 1.07 0.58 -8.72
N LEU A 112 1.91 1.21 -7.90
CA LEU A 112 1.56 2.44 -7.18
C LEU A 112 1.29 3.60 -8.15
N ALA A 113 2.15 3.78 -9.15
CA ALA A 113 1.99 4.84 -10.15
C ALA A 113 0.71 4.66 -10.98
N LEU A 114 0.47 3.45 -11.50
CA LEU A 114 -0.74 3.12 -12.27
C LEU A 114 -2.00 3.28 -11.42
N GLY A 115 -1.99 2.84 -10.16
CA GLY A 115 -3.11 3.00 -9.25
C GLY A 115 -3.47 4.46 -9.02
N LEU A 116 -2.48 5.33 -8.79
CA LEU A 116 -2.70 6.79 -8.69
C LEU A 116 -3.23 7.39 -10.00
N ILE A 117 -2.63 7.05 -11.14
CA ILE A 117 -3.04 7.56 -12.45
C ILE A 117 -4.50 7.19 -12.74
N LEU A 118 -4.90 5.93 -12.49
CA LEU A 118 -6.27 5.47 -12.68
C LEU A 118 -7.26 6.24 -11.79
N ILE A 119 -6.91 6.48 -10.53
CA ILE A 119 -7.74 7.28 -9.61
C ILE A 119 -7.85 8.72 -10.11
N TRP A 120 -6.78 9.28 -10.68
CA TRP A 120 -6.73 10.65 -11.14
C TRP A 120 -7.53 10.89 -12.42
N ILE A 121 -7.35 10.03 -13.42
CA ILE A 121 -8.03 10.09 -14.72
C ILE A 121 -9.54 9.87 -14.54
N TRP A 122 -9.93 9.01 -13.60
CA TRP A 122 -11.33 8.72 -13.40
C TRP A 122 -12.08 9.91 -12.78
N ARG A 123 -12.84 10.62 -13.62
CA ARG A 123 -13.89 11.53 -13.15
C ARG A 123 -15.02 10.69 -12.53
N PRO A 124 -15.44 10.97 -11.28
CA PRO A 124 -16.75 10.52 -10.85
C PRO A 124 -17.74 11.21 -11.80
N THR A 125 -18.50 10.41 -12.54
CA THR A 125 -19.69 10.88 -13.22
C THR A 125 -20.61 11.43 -12.13
N SER A 126 -20.57 12.75 -11.96
CA SER A 126 -21.55 13.49 -11.20
C SER A 126 -22.88 13.29 -11.92
N LYS A 127 -23.65 12.28 -11.49
CA LYS A 127 -25.09 12.32 -11.71
C LYS A 127 -25.60 13.38 -10.73
N ASN A 128 -25.75 14.59 -11.26
CA ASN A 128 -26.72 15.55 -10.72
C ASN A 128 -28.10 14.90 -10.70
#